data_AF-A0A9E3SHN4-F1
#
_entry.id   AF-A0A9E3SHN4-F1
#
_cell.length_a   1.000
_cell.length_b   1.000
_cell.length_c   1.000
_cell.angle_alpha   90.00
_cell.angle_beta   90.00
_cell.angle_gamma   90.00
#
_symmetry.space_group_name_H-M   'P 1'
#
loop_
_entity.id
_entity.type
_entity.pdbx_description
1 polymer ?
#
loop_
_entity_poly.entity_id
_entity_poly.type
_entity_poly.pdbx_seq_one_letter_code
_entity_poly.pdbx_strand_id
1 'polypeptide(L)' 'RVMATTPCPFLLDDNSCSVYEVRPKACRQYPHTDRAQFVSSLKLHAENSSYCPAVFHILQRLQHKLD' A
#
# COMPACT_ATOMS: atom_id res chain seq x y z
N ARG A 1 -13.20 -3.46 -1.12
CA ARG A 1 -12.43 -3.39 -2.39
C ARG A 1 -12.75 -2.03 -3.03
N VAL A 2 -11.75 -1.18 -3.28
CA VAL A 2 -11.98 0.19 -3.78
C VAL A 2 -12.04 0.26 -5.31
N MET A 3 -11.29 -0.61 -6.01
CA MET A 3 -11.32 -0.71 -7.47
C MET A 3 -12.09 -1.95 -7.93
N ALA A 4 -13.05 -1.75 -8.84
CA ALA A 4 -13.80 -2.83 -9.47
C ALA A 4 -13.03 -3.49 -10.63
N THR A 5 -12.27 -2.70 -11.39
CA THR A 5 -11.51 -3.11 -12.57
C THR A 5 -10.05 -2.65 -12.48
N THR A 6 -9.17 -3.30 -13.26
CA THR A 6 -7.75 -2.96 -13.40
C THR A 6 -7.42 -2.78 -14.89
N PRO A 7 -6.68 -1.73 -15.29
CA PRO A 7 -6.11 -0.67 -14.46
C PRO A 7 -7.18 0.26 -13.84
N CYS A 8 -6.77 1.11 -12.89
CA CYS A 8 -7.67 2.10 -12.29
C CYS A 8 -8.21 3.03 -13.36
N PRO A 9 -9.54 3.31 -13.42
CA PRO A 9 -10.09 4.24 -14.40
C PRO A 9 -9.60 5.68 -14.23
N PHE A 10 -8.95 5.99 -13.10
CA PHE A 10 -8.37 7.31 -12.82
C PHE A 10 -6.85 7.36 -13.01
N LEU A 11 -6.20 6.26 -13.40
CA LEU A 11 -4.76 6.22 -13.65
C LEU A 11 -4.46 6.85 -15.01
N LEU A 12 -3.53 7.81 -15.04
CA LEU A 12 -3.04 8.46 -16.26
C LEU A 12 -1.75 7.79 -16.76
N ASP A 13 -1.34 8.11 -17.99
CA ASP A 13 -0.19 7.49 -18.68
C ASP A 13 1.16 7.73 -17.97
N ASP A 14 1.26 8.78 -17.16
CA ASP A 14 2.42 9.12 -16.34
C ASP A 14 2.39 8.45 -14.95
N ASN A 15 1.48 7.51 -14.72
CA ASN A 15 1.17 6.89 -13.43
C ASN A 15 0.61 7.85 -12.36
N SER A 16 0.15 9.05 -12.74
CA SER A 16 -0.55 9.94 -11.83
C SER A 16 -2.05 9.60 -11.74
N CYS A 17 -2.73 10.18 -10.74
CA CYS A 17 -4.16 9.97 -10.51
C CYS A 17 -4.95 11.22 -10.89
N SER A 18 -5.91 11.10 -11.81
CA SER A 18 -6.73 12.22 -12.27
C SER A 18 -7.63 12.84 -11.19
N VAL A 19 -7.88 12.12 -10.10
CA VAL A 19 -8.68 12.56 -8.95
C VAL A 19 -7.86 12.65 -7.66
N TYR A 20 -6.56 12.97 -7.76
CA TYR A 20 -5.61 12.90 -6.63
C TYR A 20 -6.10 13.62 -5.37
N GLU A 21 -6.64 14.83 -5.49
CA GLU A 21 -7.12 15.64 -4.36
C GLU A 21 -8.29 14.99 -3.61
N VAL A 22 -9.18 14.32 -4.34
CA VAL A 22 -10.39 13.68 -3.78
C VAL A 22 -10.28 12.16 -3.70
N ARG A 23 -9.07 11.60 -3.85
CA ARG A 23 -8.84 10.15 -3.90
C ARG A 23 -9.38 9.44 -2.64
N PRO A 24 -9.99 8.25 -2.75
CA PRO A 24 -10.57 7.56 -1.60
C PRO A 24 -9.58 7.37 -0.44
N LYS A 25 -10.09 7.26 0.80
CA LYS A 25 -9.24 7.07 2.01
C LYS A 25 -8.26 5.91 1.87
N ALA A 26 -8.66 4.80 1.22
CA ALA A 26 -7.74 3.70 0.96
C ALA A 26 -6.60 4.08 0.00
N CYS A 27 -6.85 4.87 -1.04
CA CYS A 27 -5.77 5.32 -1.92
C CYS A 27 -4.83 6.29 -1.20
N ARG A 28 -5.35 7.17 -0.34
CA ARG A 28 -4.53 8.10 0.47
C ARG A 28 -3.61 7.39 1.47
N GLN A 29 -4.07 6.27 2.02
CA GLN A 29 -3.36 5.57 3.08
C GLN A 29 -2.51 4.41 2.57
N TYR A 30 -2.44 4.13 1.26
CA TYR A 30 -1.54 3.09 0.74
C TYR A 30 -0.08 3.46 1.10
N PRO A 31 0.76 2.53 1.60
CA PRO A 31 0.63 1.07 1.62
C PRO A 31 0.02 0.47 2.90
N HIS A 32 -0.74 1.25 3.68
CA HIS A 32 -1.52 0.81 4.84
C HIS A 32 -0.72 0.35 6.05
N THR A 33 0.48 0.87 6.22
CA THR A 33 1.43 0.45 7.25
C THR A 33 1.18 1.11 8.62
N ASP A 34 0.32 2.12 8.69
CA ASP A 34 0.06 2.99 9.85
C ASP A 34 -1.21 2.61 10.64
N ARG A 35 -1.76 1.41 10.41
CA ARG A 35 -3.06 0.99 10.96
C ARG A 35 -2.89 -0.05 12.07
N ALA A 36 -3.79 -0.03 13.05
CA ALA A 36 -3.83 -1.01 14.15
C ALA A 36 -3.93 -2.48 13.66
N GLN A 37 -4.48 -2.68 12.45
CA GLN A 37 -4.66 -4.00 11.83
C GLN A 37 -3.50 -4.40 10.90
N PHE A 38 -2.32 -3.78 11.05
CA PHE A 38 -1.12 -4.11 10.26
C PHE A 38 -0.84 -5.62 10.22
N VAL A 39 -0.88 -6.25 11.41
CA VAL A 39 -0.61 -7.69 11.58
C VAL A 39 -1.59 -8.54 10.76
N SER A 40 -2.87 -8.15 10.70
CA SER A 40 -3.89 -8.88 9.94
C SER A 40 -3.65 -8.85 8.43
N SER A 41 -2.82 -7.93 7.94
CA SER A 41 -2.51 -7.75 6.51
C SER A 41 -1.06 -8.12 6.15
N LEU A 42 -0.35 -8.86 7.01
CA LEU A 42 1.06 -9.21 6.81
C LEU A 42 1.35 -9.86 5.45
N LYS A 43 0.47 -10.73 4.96
CA LYS A 43 0.62 -11.35 3.64
C LYS A 43 0.67 -10.28 2.53
N LEU A 44 -0.27 -9.33 2.56
CA LEU A 44 -0.31 -8.23 1.59
C LEU A 44 0.89 -7.30 1.74
N HIS A 45 1.34 -7.03 2.98
CA HIS A 45 2.55 -6.24 3.21
C HIS A 45 3.80 -6.96 2.67
N ALA A 46 3.90 -8.28 2.81
CA ALA A 46 4.97 -9.08 2.24
C ALA A 46 4.98 -8.99 0.70
N GLU A 47 3.83 -9.16 0.05
CA GLU A 47 3.69 -8.96 -1.41
C GLU A 47 4.09 -7.54 -1.81
N ASN A 48 3.56 -6.52 -1.12
CA ASN A 48 3.87 -5.11 -1.39
C ASN A 48 5.34 -4.75 -1.15
N SER A 49 6.08 -5.50 -0.33
CA SER A 49 7.51 -5.24 -0.09
C SER A 49 8.37 -5.41 -1.33
N SER A 50 7.91 -6.23 -2.30
CA SER A 50 8.57 -6.37 -3.60
C SER A 50 8.41 -5.15 -4.50
N TYR A 51 7.40 -4.32 -4.25
CA TYR A 51 7.09 -3.11 -5.04
C TYR A 51 7.50 -1.82 -4.32
N CYS A 52 7.40 -1.79 -2.98
CA CYS A 52 7.59 -0.58 -2.19
C CYS A 52 8.74 -0.73 -1.17
N PRO A 53 9.86 0.00 -1.35
CA PRO A 53 11.02 -0.06 -0.45
C PRO A 53 10.68 0.29 1.00
N ALA A 54 9.72 1.20 1.23
CA ALA A 54 9.30 1.57 2.58
C ALA A 54 8.68 0.37 3.33
N VAL A 55 7.84 -0.43 2.65
CA VAL A 55 7.22 -1.62 3.24
C VAL A 55 8.29 -2.68 3.55
N PHE A 56 9.25 -2.87 2.64
CA PHE A 56 10.38 -3.78 2.86
C PHE A 56 11.17 -3.41 4.13
N HIS A 57 11.59 -2.16 4.28
CA HIS A 57 12.33 -1.73 5.46
C HIS A 57 11.52 -1.80 6.76
N ILE A 58 10.20 -1.58 6.70
CA ILE A 58 9.32 -1.78 7.85
C ILE A 58 9.36 -3.25 8.29
N LEU A 59 9.19 -4.20 7.35
CA LEU A 59 9.22 -5.63 7.66
C LEU A 59 10.59 -6.08 8.16
N GLN A 60 11.69 -5.60 7.57
CA GLN A 60 13.05 -5.93 8.05
C GLN A 60 13.27 -5.48 9.50
N ARG A 61 12.83 -4.26 9.86
CA ARG A 61 12.95 -3.75 11.23
C ARG A 61 12.07 -4.53 12.21
N LEU A 62 10.93 -5.03 11.77
CA LEU A 62 10.09 -5.90 12.59
C LEU A 62 10.75 -7.25 12.82
N GLN A 63 11.32 -7.87 11.77
CA GLN A 63 12.05 -9.12 11.87
C GLN A 63 13.20 -9.03 12.88
N HIS A 64 14.05 -8.00 12.76
CA HIS A 64 15.18 -7.79 13.68
C HIS A 64 14.77 -7.55 15.14
N LYS A 65 13.50 -7.20 15.43
CA LYS A 65 13.00 -7.05 16.80
C LYS A 65 12.43 -8.35 17.38
N LEU A 66 12.18 -9.34 16.54
CA LEU A 66 11.71 -10.67 16.95
C LEU A 66 12.86 -11.62 17.25
N ASP A 67 14.03 -11.35 16.66
CA ASP A 67 15.33 -11.97 16.97
C ASP A 67 15.92 -11.37 18.26
#